data_AF-M4V9B2-F1
#
_entry.id   AF-M4V9B2-F1
#
_cell.length_a   1.000
_cell.length_b   1.000
_cell.length_c   1.000
_cell.angle_alpha   90.00
_cell.angle_beta   90.00
_cell.angle_gamma   90.00
#
_symmetry.space_group_name_H-M   'P 1'
#
loop_
_entity.id
_entity.type
_entity.pdbx_description
1 polymer ?
#
loop_
_entity_poly.entity_id
_entity_poly.type
_entity_poly.pdbx_seq_one_letter_code
_entity_poly.pdbx_strand_id
1 'polypeptide(L)'
;MEYTPVLFKNLPFGSLSKSDCSPLVTHEDSKAFLIRTPEQINLSGNEKLILPICGYYNLDTVSVLEQKTFIHFRKTQVKEAFQTLEVVPEREHEIEAPSRNKPVDLTLYKGQMSTLYFYFDLQNYLPNDLLDGEYEVYVTCGENVSNTSVVQVIRTN
;
A
#
# COMPACT_ATOMS: atom_id res chain seq x y z
N MET A 1 -5.19 -15.90 -12.06
CA MET A 1 -4.75 -15.53 -10.70
C MET A 1 -5.92 -15.55 -9.75
N GLU A 2 -5.74 -16.19 -8.61
CA GLU A 2 -6.75 -16.28 -7.56
C GLU A 2 -6.20 -15.73 -6.25
N TYR A 3 -7.06 -15.01 -5.53
CA TYR A 3 -6.72 -14.39 -4.25
C TYR A 3 -7.55 -15.03 -3.14
N THR A 4 -6.89 -15.30 -2.01
CA THR A 4 -7.55 -15.63 -0.76
C THR A 4 -7.28 -14.51 0.23
N PRO A 5 -8.30 -13.83 0.78
CA PRO A 5 -9.71 -13.90 0.40
C PRO A 5 -10.00 -13.28 -1.00
N VAL A 6 -11.13 -13.67 -1.62
CA VAL A 6 -11.51 -13.27 -3.00
C VAL A 6 -11.74 -11.75 -3.16
N LEU A 7 -11.95 -11.04 -2.06
CA LEU A 7 -12.19 -9.59 -2.01
C LEU A 7 -11.07 -8.72 -2.61
N PHE A 8 -9.90 -9.28 -2.89
CA PHE A 8 -8.80 -8.60 -3.57
C PHE A 8 -8.85 -8.66 -5.10
N LYS A 9 -9.81 -9.38 -5.69
CA LYS A 9 -9.92 -9.57 -7.15
C LYS A 9 -10.38 -8.30 -7.89
N ASN A 10 -11.25 -7.50 -7.28
CA ASN A 10 -11.88 -6.33 -7.89
C ASN A 10 -11.62 -5.09 -7.04
N LEU A 11 -10.37 -4.63 -7.00
CA LEU A 11 -10.04 -3.42 -6.26
C LEU A 11 -10.38 -2.15 -7.03
N PRO A 12 -10.92 -1.12 -6.36
CA PRO A 12 -11.12 0.19 -6.98
C PRO A 12 -9.79 0.96 -6.95
N PHE A 13 -8.79 0.53 -7.73
CA PHE A 13 -7.51 1.23 -7.85
C PHE A 13 -7.73 2.72 -8.18
N GLY A 14 -6.99 3.61 -7.51
CA GLY A 14 -7.18 5.06 -7.62
C GLY A 14 -8.33 5.65 -6.79
N SER A 15 -9.19 4.84 -6.17
CA SER A 15 -10.25 5.32 -5.29
C SER A 15 -9.76 5.67 -3.90
N LEU A 16 -10.38 6.69 -3.29
CA LEU A 16 -10.16 7.09 -1.90
C LEU A 16 -11.29 6.60 -0.97
N SER A 17 -12.28 5.88 -1.51
CA SER A 17 -13.43 5.38 -0.77
C SER A 17 -13.12 4.05 -0.10
N LYS A 18 -13.73 3.76 1.06
CA LYS A 18 -13.65 2.45 1.73
C LYS A 18 -14.20 1.34 0.82
N SER A 19 -13.58 0.16 0.88
CA SER A 19 -14.00 -1.07 0.18
C SER A 19 -13.87 -2.29 1.10
N ASP A 20 -14.26 -3.47 0.60
CA ASP A 20 -14.28 -4.73 1.36
C ASP A 20 -12.87 -5.18 1.82
N CYS A 21 -11.83 -4.77 1.09
CA CYS A 21 -10.45 -5.07 1.45
C CYS A 21 -9.82 -4.03 2.38
N SER A 22 -10.48 -2.89 2.62
CA SER A 22 -9.96 -1.87 3.53
C SER A 22 -9.70 -2.45 4.92
N PRO A 23 -8.67 -1.99 5.64
CA PRO A 23 -8.46 -2.34 7.04
C PRO A 23 -9.68 -2.03 7.91
N LEU A 24 -9.96 -2.90 8.87
CA LEU A 24 -10.95 -2.63 9.91
C LEU A 24 -10.34 -1.61 10.88
N VAL A 25 -10.98 -0.46 11.01
CA VAL A 25 -10.56 0.62 11.92
C VAL A 25 -11.55 0.64 13.06
N THR A 26 -11.09 0.37 14.28
CA THR A 26 -11.94 0.29 15.48
C THR A 26 -11.95 1.57 16.31
N HIS A 27 -11.10 2.55 15.99
CA HIS A 27 -10.98 3.82 16.70
C HIS A 27 -10.79 4.98 15.72
N GLU A 28 -11.77 5.89 15.67
CA GLU A 28 -11.76 7.03 14.74
C GLU A 28 -10.76 8.14 15.13
N ASP A 29 -10.25 8.15 16.38
CA ASP A 29 -9.36 9.21 16.89
C ASP A 29 -7.87 8.80 17.06
N SER A 30 -7.52 7.53 16.86
CA SER A 30 -6.13 7.08 17.03
C SER A 30 -5.32 7.21 15.74
N LYS A 31 -4.11 7.76 15.85
CA LYS A 31 -3.08 7.70 14.81
C LYS A 31 -2.91 6.24 14.37
N ALA A 32 -3.19 5.96 13.10
CA ALA A 32 -3.20 4.60 12.57
C ALA A 32 -2.59 4.56 11.19
N PHE A 33 -1.83 3.52 10.91
CA PHE A 33 -1.39 3.19 9.56
C PHE A 33 -1.56 1.69 9.39
N LEU A 34 -2.49 1.29 8.55
CA LEU A 34 -2.91 -0.09 8.42
C LEU A 34 -2.91 -0.51 6.95
N ILE A 35 -2.52 -1.75 6.70
CA ILE A 35 -2.62 -2.39 5.40
C ILE A 35 -3.23 -3.79 5.52
N ARG A 36 -3.80 -4.23 4.41
CA ARG A 36 -4.23 -5.60 4.16
C ARG A 36 -3.76 -6.02 2.78
N THR A 37 -3.32 -7.26 2.68
CA THR A 37 -2.99 -7.95 1.43
C THR A 37 -3.78 -9.26 1.37
N PRO A 38 -3.85 -9.93 0.21
CA PRO A 38 -4.23 -11.33 0.18
C PRO A 38 -3.35 -12.13 1.15
N GLU A 39 -3.95 -13.12 1.79
CA GLU A 39 -3.24 -14.15 2.56
C GLU A 39 -2.54 -15.12 1.61
N GLN A 40 -3.16 -15.41 0.47
CA GLN A 40 -2.61 -16.30 -0.55
C GLN A 40 -2.91 -15.77 -1.95
N ILE A 41 -1.95 -15.96 -2.86
CA ILE A 41 -2.04 -15.69 -4.29
C ILE A 41 -1.66 -16.95 -5.05
N ASN A 42 -2.60 -17.50 -5.80
CA ASN A 42 -2.36 -18.60 -6.72
C ASN A 42 -2.14 -18.04 -8.12
N LEU A 43 -0.93 -18.25 -8.65
CA LEU A 43 -0.56 -17.90 -10.02
C LEU A 43 -0.71 -19.14 -10.90
N SER A 44 -1.38 -18.99 -12.04
CA SER A 44 -1.53 -20.07 -13.02
C SER A 44 -0.52 -19.88 -14.15
N GLY A 45 0.35 -20.86 -14.39
CA GLY A 45 1.35 -20.81 -15.45
C GLY A 45 2.28 -19.58 -15.35
N ASN A 46 2.36 -18.80 -16.44
CA ASN A 46 3.26 -17.65 -16.56
C ASN A 46 2.61 -16.30 -16.20
N GLU A 47 1.56 -16.30 -15.38
CA GLU A 47 0.94 -15.07 -14.91
C GLU A 47 1.95 -14.15 -14.19
N LYS A 48 1.93 -12.86 -14.53
CA LYS A 48 2.68 -11.83 -13.80
C LYS A 48 1.98 -11.57 -12.48
N LEU A 49 2.73 -11.65 -11.37
CA LEU A 49 2.19 -11.40 -10.04
C LEU A 49 1.65 -9.97 -9.90
N ILE A 50 0.42 -9.87 -9.41
CA ILE A 50 -0.21 -8.62 -8.98
C ILE A 50 -0.45 -8.78 -7.49
N LEU A 51 0.28 -8.01 -6.68
CA LEU A 51 0.06 -7.94 -5.23
C LEU A 51 -0.75 -6.69 -4.91
N PRO A 52 -2.08 -6.82 -4.72
CA PRO A 52 -2.91 -5.74 -4.28
C PRO A 52 -2.68 -5.44 -2.79
N ILE A 53 -2.60 -4.15 -2.46
CA ILE A 53 -2.50 -3.62 -1.10
C ILE A 53 -3.67 -2.67 -0.88
N CYS A 54 -4.45 -2.96 0.15
CA CYS A 54 -5.51 -2.07 0.63
C CYS A 54 -5.10 -1.46 1.94
N GLY A 55 -5.12 -0.13 2.01
CA GLY A 55 -4.62 0.58 3.16
C GLY A 55 -5.55 1.64 3.69
N TYR A 56 -5.26 2.04 4.92
CA TYR A 56 -5.87 3.14 5.63
C TYR A 56 -4.80 3.85 6.42
N TYR A 57 -4.81 5.18 6.41
CA TYR A 57 -4.00 5.96 7.33
C TYR A 57 -4.83 7.07 7.96
N ASN A 58 -4.50 7.37 9.22
CA ASN A 58 -4.87 8.55 9.97
C ASN A 58 -3.56 9.09 10.55
N LEU A 59 -2.89 9.98 9.82
CA LEU A 59 -1.53 10.46 10.11
C LEU A 59 -1.49 11.99 10.10
N ASP A 60 -0.46 12.56 10.73
CA ASP A 60 -0.23 14.01 10.67
C ASP A 60 -0.03 14.47 9.21
N THR A 61 -0.74 15.54 8.85
CA THR A 61 -0.83 16.02 7.46
C THR A 61 0.53 16.48 6.95
N VAL A 62 1.32 17.14 7.80
CA VAL A 62 2.69 17.58 7.43
C VAL A 62 3.57 16.37 7.14
N SER A 63 3.47 15.32 7.97
CA SER A 63 4.19 14.06 7.74
C SER A 63 3.84 13.45 6.39
N VAL A 64 2.57 13.42 5.99
CA VAL A 64 2.15 12.85 4.70
C VAL A 64 2.62 13.70 3.51
N LEU A 65 2.66 15.03 3.65
CA LEU A 65 3.04 15.96 2.58
C LEU A 65 4.55 16.05 2.34
N GLU A 66 5.36 15.95 3.41
CA GLU A 66 6.82 16.07 3.31
C GLU A 66 7.55 14.73 3.16
N GLN A 67 6.96 13.64 3.68
CA GLN A 67 7.64 12.36 3.74
C GLN A 67 7.30 11.47 2.56
N LYS A 68 8.29 10.70 2.14
CA LYS A 68 8.11 9.66 1.14
C LYS A 68 7.42 8.46 1.75
N THR A 69 6.53 7.85 0.98
CA THR A 69 5.91 6.59 1.34
C THR A 69 6.66 5.46 0.65
N PHE A 70 7.05 4.45 1.41
CA PHE A 70 7.75 3.28 0.91
C PHE A 70 6.99 2.00 1.22
N ILE A 71 6.85 1.13 0.22
CA ILE A 71 6.36 -0.24 0.42
C ILE A 71 7.57 -1.15 0.52
N HIS A 72 7.60 -1.98 1.57
CA HIS A 72 8.63 -2.96 1.85
C HIS A 72 8.06 -4.35 1.58
N PHE A 73 8.73 -5.11 0.73
CA PHE A 73 8.34 -6.47 0.36
C PHE A 73 9.53 -7.41 0.52
N ARG A 74 9.40 -8.49 1.31
CA ARG A 74 10.49 -9.44 1.56
C ARG A 74 10.06 -10.89 1.70
N LYS A 75 10.88 -11.82 1.21
CA LYS A 75 10.69 -13.26 1.44
C LYS A 75 11.10 -13.64 2.87
N THR A 76 10.20 -14.25 3.65
CA THR A 76 10.42 -14.56 5.08
C THR A 76 11.65 -15.44 5.32
N GLN A 77 11.85 -16.45 4.47
CA GLN A 77 12.91 -17.45 4.64
C GLN A 77 14.32 -16.92 4.36
N VAL A 78 14.45 -15.90 3.50
CA VAL A 78 15.76 -15.46 3.00
C VAL A 78 16.23 -14.19 3.72
N LYS A 79 15.34 -13.42 4.38
CA LYS A 79 15.62 -12.14 5.08
C LYS A 79 16.36 -11.05 4.26
N GLU A 80 16.82 -11.34 3.04
CA GLU A 80 17.77 -10.49 2.30
C GLU A 80 17.17 -9.66 1.16
N ALA A 81 15.93 -9.91 0.73
CA ALA A 81 15.33 -9.11 -0.33
C ALA A 81 14.32 -8.12 0.27
N PHE A 82 14.77 -6.92 0.64
CA PHE A 82 13.87 -5.77 0.82
C PHE A 82 13.76 -5.06 -0.52
N GLN A 83 12.63 -5.22 -1.20
CA GLN A 83 12.29 -4.27 -2.25
C GLN A 83 11.55 -3.10 -1.62
N THR A 84 12.19 -1.94 -1.64
CA THR A 84 11.65 -0.68 -1.11
C THR A 84 11.21 0.18 -2.28
N LEU A 85 9.92 0.50 -2.35
CA LEU A 85 9.32 1.18 -3.49
C LEU A 85 8.74 2.50 -3.04
N GLU A 86 9.26 3.61 -3.57
CA GLU A 86 8.66 4.92 -3.36
C GLU A 86 7.32 4.99 -4.11
N VAL A 87 6.23 5.15 -3.37
CA VAL A 87 4.91 5.38 -3.95
C VAL A 87 4.79 6.85 -4.29
N VAL A 88 4.78 7.16 -5.59
CA VAL A 88 4.38 8.48 -6.09
C VAL A 88 2.90 8.38 -6.43
N PRO A 89 2.00 9.12 -5.74
CA PRO A 89 0.59 9.10 -6.10
C PRO A 89 0.42 9.59 -7.54
N GLU A 90 -0.04 8.72 -8.44
CA GLU A 90 -0.54 9.15 -9.73
C GLU A 90 -1.80 9.97 -9.47
N ARG A 91 -1.69 11.29 -9.64
CA ARG A 91 -2.84 12.20 -9.54
C ARG A 91 -3.67 12.07 -10.82
N GLU A 92 -4.35 10.94 -10.99
CA GLU A 92 -5.45 10.86 -11.94
C GLU A 92 -6.63 11.62 -11.34
N HIS A 93 -6.77 12.87 -11.79
CA HIS A 93 -7.84 13.86 -11.64
C HIS A 93 -7.21 15.20 -11.25
N GLU A 94 -7.16 16.09 -12.24
CA GLU A 94 -6.87 17.51 -12.12
C GLU A 94 -7.89 18.18 -11.19
N ILE A 95 -7.75 18.02 -9.88
CA ILE A 95 -7.85 19.19 -9.03
C ILE A 95 -6.54 19.90 -9.30
N GLU A 96 -6.58 21.12 -9.87
CA GLU A 96 -5.41 21.97 -10.02
C GLU A 96 -4.52 21.77 -8.79
N ALA A 97 -3.42 21.04 -8.97
CA ALA A 97 -2.41 20.97 -7.96
C ALA A 97 -2.12 22.44 -7.64
N PRO A 98 -2.19 22.90 -6.36
CA PRO A 98 -1.71 24.24 -6.05
C PRO A 98 -0.37 24.36 -6.77
N SER A 99 -0.27 25.34 -7.67
CA SER A 99 0.83 25.50 -8.61
C SER A 99 2.11 25.02 -7.94
N ARG A 100 2.80 24.03 -8.53
CA ARG A 100 4.05 23.45 -8.00
C ARG A 100 5.11 24.51 -7.64
N ASN A 101 4.89 25.77 -8.02
CA ASN A 101 5.74 26.92 -7.79
C ASN A 101 5.38 27.80 -6.58
N LYS A 102 4.34 27.48 -5.79
CA LYS A 102 4.16 28.08 -4.47
C LYS A 102 4.53 27.05 -3.40
N PRO A 103 5.49 27.34 -2.51
CA PRO A 103 5.72 26.52 -1.33
C PRO A 103 4.39 26.33 -0.61
N VAL A 104 4.00 25.09 -0.34
CA VAL A 104 2.89 24.82 0.55
C VAL A 104 3.30 25.33 1.92
N ASP A 105 2.53 26.28 2.48
CA ASP A 105 2.77 26.73 3.85
C ASP A 105 2.30 25.64 4.82
N LEU A 106 3.26 24.83 5.26
CA LEU A 106 3.01 23.70 6.14
C LEU A 106 2.54 24.12 7.54
N THR A 107 2.73 25.38 7.92
CA THR A 107 2.26 25.88 9.22
C THR A 107 0.73 25.83 9.33
N LEU A 108 0.03 25.94 8.19
CA LEU A 108 -1.43 25.85 8.10
C LEU A 108 -1.97 24.44 8.40
N TYR A 109 -1.13 23.41 8.27
CA TYR A 109 -1.49 22.01 8.42
C TYR A 109 -0.96 21.38 9.72
N LYS A 110 -0.25 22.16 10.54
CA LYS A 110 0.35 21.69 11.78
C LYS A 110 -0.74 21.23 12.76
N GLY A 111 -0.64 19.98 13.23
CA GLY A 111 -1.60 19.38 14.15
C GLY A 111 -2.90 18.92 13.49
N GLN A 112 -3.01 19.00 12.15
CA GLN A 112 -4.12 18.43 11.41
C GLN A 112 -3.82 16.97 11.04
N MET A 113 -4.84 16.13 11.16
CA MET A 113 -4.76 14.74 10.74
C MET A 113 -5.33 14.57 9.33
N SER A 114 -4.60 13.86 8.48
CA SER A 114 -5.06 13.41 7.17
C SER A 114 -5.53 11.96 7.31
N THR A 115 -6.79 11.72 6.94
CA THR A 115 -7.42 10.40 6.98
C THR A 115 -7.82 9.97 5.59
N LEU A 116 -7.35 8.80 5.14
CA LEU A 116 -7.56 8.32 3.78
C LEU A 116 -7.52 6.80 3.68
N TYR A 117 -8.32 6.24 2.79
CA TYR A 117 -8.13 4.89 2.25
C TYR A 117 -7.31 4.94 0.96
N PHE A 118 -6.50 3.92 0.71
CA PHE A 118 -5.74 3.81 -0.53
C PHE A 118 -5.69 2.36 -1.04
N TYR A 119 -5.53 2.24 -2.36
CA TYR A 119 -5.41 0.96 -3.06
C TYR A 119 -4.21 1.04 -4.00
N PHE A 120 -3.27 0.11 -3.84
CA PHE A 120 -2.05 0.08 -4.62
C PHE A 120 -1.83 -1.32 -5.18
N ASP A 121 -1.34 -1.44 -6.40
CA ASP A 121 -0.82 -2.70 -6.94
C ASP A 121 0.71 -2.61 -7.05
N LEU A 122 1.39 -3.69 -6.68
CA LEU A 122 2.85 -3.76 -6.85
C LEU A 122 3.27 -4.39 -8.19
N GLN A 123 2.35 -4.57 -9.16
CA GLN A 123 2.64 -5.37 -10.35
C GLN A 123 3.84 -4.82 -11.13
N ASN A 124 3.94 -3.50 -11.27
CA ASN A 124 5.00 -2.85 -12.03
C ASN A 124 6.34 -2.77 -11.29
N TYR A 125 6.34 -3.14 -10.02
CA TYR A 125 7.51 -3.01 -9.17
C TYR A 125 8.09 -4.35 -8.75
N LEU A 126 7.27 -5.40 -8.70
CA LEU A 126 7.75 -6.74 -8.34
C LEU A 126 8.60 -7.34 -9.48
N PRO A 127 9.64 -8.12 -9.14
CA PRO A 127 10.38 -8.88 -10.14
C PRO A 127 9.44 -9.87 -10.83
N ASN A 128 9.59 -10.01 -12.16
CA ASN A 128 8.75 -10.91 -12.97
C ASN A 128 8.84 -12.37 -12.50
N ASP A 129 10.00 -12.78 -12.01
CA ASP A 129 10.31 -14.16 -11.60
C ASP A 129 10.25 -14.34 -10.08
N LEU A 130 9.22 -13.80 -9.43
CA LEU A 130 9.04 -14.03 -8.00
C LEU A 130 8.85 -15.53 -7.74
N LEU A 131 9.71 -16.09 -6.88
CA LEU A 131 9.65 -17.50 -6.48
C LEU A 131 8.46 -17.76 -5.54
N ASP A 132 8.05 -19.01 -5.47
CA ASP A 132 7.02 -19.43 -4.51
C ASP A 132 7.53 -19.29 -3.07
N GLY A 133 6.62 -18.97 -2.15
CA GLY A 133 6.90 -18.86 -0.73
C GLY A 133 6.11 -17.78 -0.02
N GLU A 134 6.48 -17.53 1.22
CA GLU A 134 5.86 -16.52 2.07
C GLU A 134 6.63 -15.20 2.02
N TYR A 135 5.87 -14.12 1.95
CA TYR A 135 6.39 -12.76 1.85
C TYR A 135 5.73 -11.87 2.90
N GLU A 136 6.56 -11.07 3.56
CA GLU A 136 6.10 -10.00 4.43
C GLU A 136 6.01 -8.70 3.66
N VAL A 137 4.93 -7.98 3.91
CA VAL A 137 4.61 -6.68 3.30
C VAL A 137 4.32 -5.68 4.41
N TYR A 138 4.92 -4.52 4.37
CA TYR A 138 4.55 -3.38 5.23
C TYR A 138 4.87 -2.07 4.52
N VAL A 139 4.28 -0.98 5.00
CA VAL A 139 4.43 0.36 4.41
C VAL A 139 4.96 1.32 5.46
N THR A 140 5.84 2.23 5.04
CA THR A 140 6.37 3.31 5.88
C THR A 140 6.09 4.67 5.26
N CYS A 141 5.78 5.67 6.07
CA CYS A 141 5.63 7.06 5.67
C CYS A 141 6.30 7.94 6.74
N GLY A 142 7.51 8.43 6.43
CA GLY A 142 8.39 9.02 7.44
C GLY A 142 8.71 8.01 8.55
N GLU A 143 8.49 8.39 9.81
CA GLU A 143 8.66 7.52 10.98
C GLU A 143 7.47 6.57 11.25
N ASN A 144 6.38 6.71 10.48
CA ASN A 144 5.19 5.88 10.66
C ASN A 144 5.35 4.56 9.93
N VAL A 145 5.03 3.46 10.61
CA VAL A 145 5.10 2.09 10.07
C VAL A 145 3.72 1.45 10.18
N SER A 146 3.27 0.78 9.12
CA SER A 146 2.02 0.02 9.14
C SER A 146 2.16 -1.29 9.92
N ASN A 147 1.04 -2.01 10.10
CA ASN A 147 1.15 -3.44 10.41
C ASN A 147 1.86 -4.20 9.28
N THR A 148 2.49 -5.32 9.63
CA THR A 148 3.00 -6.28 8.66
C THR A 148 1.89 -7.24 8.24
N SER A 149 1.78 -7.46 6.93
CA SER A 149 0.91 -8.47 6.33
C SER A 149 1.76 -9.59 5.74
N VAL A 150 1.31 -10.84 5.84
CA VAL A 150 1.99 -11.99 5.25
C VAL A 150 1.17 -12.50 4.09
N VAL A 151 1.82 -12.71 2.94
CA VAL A 151 1.21 -13.27 1.73
C VAL A 151 1.98 -14.50 1.27
N GLN A 152 1.25 -15.58 1.00
CA GLN A 152 1.79 -16.79 0.40
C GLN A 152 1.61 -16.74 -1.12
N VAL A 153 2.69 -16.86 -1.88
CA VAL A 153 2.69 -16.94 -3.34
C VAL A 153 2.93 -18.37 -3.75
N ILE A 154 2.02 -18.92 -4.56
CA ILE A 154 2.06 -20.32 -5.03
C ILE A 154 1.86 -20.32 -6.55
N ARG A 155 2.75 -20.96 -7.30
CA ARG A 155 2.57 -21.22 -8.73
C ARG A 155 1.98 -22.61 -8.94
N THR A 156 0.90 -22.65 -9.69
CA THR A 156 0.24 -23.88 -10.14
C THR A 156 0.56 -24.08 -11.62
N ASN A 157 0.99 -25.31 -11.94
CA ASN A 157 1.28 -25.75 -13.32
C ASN A 157 -0.01 -26.02 -14.09
#